data_AF-A0A815CZX1-F1
#
_entry.id   AF-A0A815CZX1-F1
#
_cell.length_a   1.000
_cell.length_b   1.000
_cell.length_c   1.000
_cell.angle_alpha   90.00
_cell.angle_beta   90.00
_cell.angle_gamma   90.00
#
_symmetry.space_group_name_H-M   'P 1'
#
loop_
_entity.id
_entity.type
_entity.pdbx_description
1 polymer ?
#
loop_
_entity_poly.entity_id
_entity_poly.type
_entity_poly.pdbx_seq_one_letter_code
_entity_poly.pdbx_strand_id
1 'polypeptide(L)'
;MTTTKGKPVFVENGYVYIVDRSSGDKTIWCCERKRHGYCKSRLQTLNDRVAQTIGIHNHEPRAEAAELMDARTQMSQEAKTSNKVTHDIVAVGVSHITNNVIEGWNNRFASLVDCAHSNIWKFLRLLKKEQSMVEAELIQAETGVRRPKRLVTERQKKRIMNILDEQSTTNLDKVLALANNISLQSA
;
A
#
# COMPACT_ATOMS: atom_id res chain seq x y z
N MET A 1 -16.46 -12.80 0.13
CA MET A 1 -15.60 -11.87 0.89
C MET A 1 -16.41 -11.24 2.02
N THR A 2 -15.81 -10.63 3.05
CA THR A 2 -16.56 -9.96 4.14
C THR A 2 -15.93 -8.62 4.53
N THR A 3 -16.75 -7.66 4.96
CA THR A 3 -16.31 -6.39 5.53
C THR A 3 -15.59 -6.61 6.88
N THR A 4 -14.92 -5.58 7.41
CA THR A 4 -14.36 -5.58 8.78
C THR A 4 -15.40 -5.87 9.87
N LYS A 5 -16.69 -5.67 9.56
CA LYS A 5 -17.83 -5.97 10.44
C LYS A 5 -18.51 -7.31 10.12
N GLY A 6 -17.87 -8.17 9.32
CA GLY A 6 -18.34 -9.52 9.01
C GLY A 6 -19.43 -9.62 7.93
N LYS A 7 -19.96 -8.51 7.41
CA LYS A 7 -20.98 -8.56 6.36
C LYS A 7 -20.42 -9.07 5.03
N PRO A 8 -21.09 -9.99 4.31
CA PRO A 8 -20.69 -10.40 2.97
C PRO A 8 -20.54 -9.24 1.99
N VAL A 9 -19.51 -9.35 1.15
CA VAL A 9 -19.11 -8.39 0.12
C VAL A 9 -18.96 -9.10 -1.22
N PHE A 10 -19.37 -8.41 -2.27
CA PHE A 10 -19.20 -8.76 -3.67
C PHE A 10 -18.49 -7.62 -4.40
N VAL A 11 -17.53 -7.95 -5.27
CA VAL A 11 -16.76 -6.98 -6.05
C VAL A 11 -17.03 -7.23 -7.53
N GLU A 12 -17.37 -6.18 -8.28
CA GLU A 12 -17.65 -6.25 -9.72
C GLU A 12 -17.25 -4.93 -10.38
N ASN A 13 -16.42 -4.99 -11.44
CA ASN A 13 -15.97 -3.81 -12.20
C ASN A 13 -15.39 -2.66 -11.34
N GLY A 14 -14.63 -2.99 -10.29
CA GLY A 14 -14.02 -2.01 -9.39
C GLY A 14 -14.99 -1.36 -8.39
N TYR A 15 -16.23 -1.85 -8.31
CA TYR A 15 -17.23 -1.42 -7.33
C TYR A 15 -17.45 -2.48 -6.26
N VAL A 16 -17.62 -2.01 -5.02
CA VAL A 16 -17.84 -2.85 -3.85
C VAL A 16 -19.32 -2.83 -3.46
N TYR A 17 -19.92 -4.01 -3.38
CA TYR A 17 -21.30 -4.20 -2.98
C TYR A 17 -21.39 -4.98 -1.67
N ILE A 18 -22.29 -4.55 -0.79
CA ILE A 18 -22.59 -5.20 0.49
C ILE A 18 -23.94 -5.88 0.37
N VAL A 19 -24.08 -7.07 0.95
CA VAL A 19 -25.35 -7.80 0.94
C VAL A 19 -26.49 -6.93 1.53
N ASP A 20 -27.58 -6.79 0.77
CA ASP A 20 -28.82 -6.14 1.19
C ASP A 20 -29.82 -7.23 1.62
N ARG A 21 -30.04 -8.26 0.78
CA ARG A 21 -30.92 -9.40 1.04
C ARG A 21 -30.40 -10.66 0.37
N SER A 22 -30.60 -11.82 0.99
CA SER A 22 -30.31 -13.14 0.41
C SER A 22 -31.50 -14.06 0.62
N SER A 23 -31.91 -14.78 -0.42
CA SER A 23 -33.00 -15.76 -0.37
C SER A 23 -32.70 -16.93 -1.31
N GLY A 24 -32.43 -18.10 -0.73
CA GLY A 24 -31.98 -19.27 -1.49
C GLY A 24 -30.76 -18.93 -2.35
N ASP A 25 -30.85 -19.19 -3.65
CA ASP A 25 -29.78 -18.99 -4.61
C ASP A 25 -29.61 -17.53 -5.08
N LYS A 26 -30.56 -16.65 -4.74
CA LYS A 26 -30.57 -15.26 -5.17
C LYS A 26 -30.08 -14.33 -4.06
N THR A 27 -29.06 -13.54 -4.37
CA THR A 27 -28.56 -12.49 -3.47
C THR A 27 -28.65 -11.12 -4.12
N ILE A 28 -29.18 -10.15 -3.38
CA ILE A 28 -29.28 -8.75 -3.77
C ILE A 28 -28.26 -7.96 -2.96
N TRP A 29 -27.40 -7.24 -3.67
CA TRP A 29 -26.33 -6.44 -3.12
C TRP A 29 -26.57 -4.97 -3.41
N CYS A 30 -26.15 -4.11 -2.49
CA CYS A 30 -26.21 -2.66 -2.64
C CYS A 30 -24.80 -2.07 -2.59
N CYS A 31 -24.56 -1.01 -3.37
CA CYS A 31 -23.28 -0.33 -3.34
C CYS A 31 -22.94 0.12 -1.91
N GLU A 32 -21.69 -0.06 -1.49
CA GLU A 32 -21.19 0.39 -0.18
C GLU A 32 -21.45 1.89 0.06
N ARG A 33 -21.34 2.73 -0.99
CA ARG A 33 -21.58 4.18 -0.91
C ARG A 33 -23.05 4.59 -0.89
N LYS A 34 -23.98 3.64 -0.71
CA LYS A 34 -25.41 3.94 -0.52
C LYS A 34 -25.66 4.93 0.63
N ARG A 35 -24.87 4.85 1.72
CA ARG A 35 -24.96 5.76 2.87
C ARG A 35 -24.12 7.04 2.73
N HIS A 36 -23.01 6.97 1.99
CA HIS A 36 -22.07 8.07 1.81
C HIS A 36 -22.01 8.46 0.34
N GLY A 37 -22.98 9.26 -0.10
CA GLY A 37 -23.12 9.69 -1.50
C GLY A 37 -24.39 9.22 -2.20
N TYR A 38 -25.32 8.58 -1.47
CA TYR A 38 -26.64 8.19 -2.00
C TYR A 38 -26.57 7.35 -3.28
N CYS A 39 -25.52 6.52 -3.43
CA CYS A 39 -25.41 5.64 -4.58
C CYS A 39 -26.58 4.65 -4.62
N LYS A 40 -27.30 4.60 -5.75
CA LYS A 40 -28.48 3.75 -5.93
C LYS A 40 -28.19 2.44 -6.67
N SER A 41 -26.95 2.22 -7.06
CA SER A 41 -26.53 1.01 -7.76
C SER A 41 -26.72 -0.25 -6.89
N ARG A 42 -27.25 -1.29 -7.53
CA ARG A 42 -27.50 -2.61 -6.96
C ARG A 42 -27.01 -3.69 -7.91
N LEU A 43 -26.68 -4.83 -7.34
CA LEU A 43 -26.28 -6.02 -8.07
C LEU A 43 -27.17 -7.18 -7.61
N GLN A 44 -27.53 -8.07 -8.52
CA GLN A 44 -28.19 -9.33 -8.22
C GLN A 44 -27.29 -10.46 -8.67
N THR A 45 -27.05 -11.41 -7.78
CA THR A 45 -26.37 -12.66 -8.11
C THR A 45 -27.34 -13.83 -7.99
N LEU A 46 -27.14 -14.84 -8.83
CA LEU A 46 -27.80 -16.14 -8.78
C LEU A 46 -26.71 -17.21 -8.78
N ASN A 47 -26.69 -18.11 -7.80
CA ASN A 47 -25.63 -19.12 -7.64
C ASN A 47 -24.22 -18.49 -7.69
N ASP A 48 -24.04 -17.40 -6.95
CA ASP A 48 -22.79 -16.62 -6.87
C ASP A 48 -22.29 -16.00 -8.18
N ARG A 49 -23.09 -16.03 -9.26
CA ARG A 49 -22.77 -15.36 -10.53
C ARG A 49 -23.61 -14.11 -10.72
N VAL A 50 -23.04 -13.07 -11.32
CA VAL A 50 -23.75 -11.83 -11.63
C VAL A 50 -24.89 -12.14 -12.61
N ALA A 51 -26.13 -11.88 -12.17
CA ALA A 51 -27.32 -12.03 -12.98
C ALA A 51 -27.78 -10.68 -13.54
N GLN A 52 -27.68 -9.60 -12.76
CA GLN A 52 -28.12 -8.28 -13.18
C GLN A 52 -27.49 -7.15 -12.36
N THR A 53 -27.13 -6.06 -13.02
CA THR A 53 -26.77 -4.78 -12.38
C THR A 53 -27.91 -3.78 -12.60
N ILE A 54 -28.36 -3.10 -11.55
CA ILE A 54 -29.48 -2.16 -11.57
C ILE A 54 -29.03 -0.80 -11.05
N GLY A 55 -29.30 0.24 -11.84
CA GLY A 55 -28.93 1.62 -11.50
C GLY A 55 -27.50 1.96 -11.90
N ILE A 56 -27.15 3.24 -11.73
CA ILE A 56 -25.87 3.81 -12.17
C ILE A 56 -25.09 4.26 -10.94
N HIS A 57 -23.78 4.05 -10.95
CA HIS A 57 -22.89 4.62 -9.94
C HIS A 57 -22.72 6.12 -10.18
N ASN A 58 -22.88 6.89 -9.12
CA ASN A 58 -22.68 8.35 -9.11
C ASN A 58 -21.33 8.73 -8.49
N HIS A 59 -20.40 7.79 -8.48
CA HIS A 59 -19.07 7.96 -7.95
C HIS A 59 -18.12 7.07 -8.73
N GLU A 60 -16.85 7.44 -8.76
CA GLU A 60 -15.83 6.65 -9.43
C GLU A 60 -15.64 5.29 -8.73
N PRO A 61 -15.28 4.24 -9.50
CA PRO A 61 -14.86 2.97 -8.95
C PRO A 61 -13.62 3.15 -8.07
N ARG A 62 -13.47 2.30 -7.05
CA ARG A 62 -12.30 2.31 -6.18
C ARG A 62 -11.45 1.09 -6.48
N ALA A 63 -10.86 1.08 -7.68
CA ALA A 63 -10.06 -0.03 -8.20
C ALA A 63 -9.03 -0.53 -7.17
N GLU A 64 -8.32 0.40 -6.52
CA GLU A 64 -7.36 0.09 -5.45
C GLU A 64 -7.98 -0.67 -4.26
N ALA A 65 -9.20 -0.33 -3.82
CA ALA A 65 -9.84 -1.01 -2.69
C ALA A 65 -10.45 -2.36 -3.08
N ALA A 66 -10.93 -2.48 -4.32
CA ALA A 66 -11.37 -3.74 -4.90
C ALA A 66 -10.19 -4.71 -5.00
N GLU A 67 -9.07 -4.27 -5.57
CA GLU A 67 -7.82 -5.03 -5.70
C GLU A 67 -7.24 -5.40 -4.32
N LEU A 68 -7.25 -4.47 -3.36
CA LEU A 68 -6.85 -4.75 -1.96
C LEU A 68 -7.73 -5.81 -1.30
N MET A 69 -9.04 -5.79 -1.55
CA MET A 69 -9.97 -6.79 -1.01
C MET A 69 -9.79 -8.15 -1.70
N ASP A 70 -9.54 -8.17 -3.00
CA ASP A 70 -9.25 -9.38 -3.77
C ASP A 70 -7.94 -10.02 -3.30
N ALA A 71 -6.86 -9.23 -3.19
CA ALA A 71 -5.58 -9.67 -2.66
C ALA A 71 -5.71 -10.23 -1.23
N ARG A 72 -6.51 -9.58 -0.36
CA ARG A 72 -6.80 -10.10 0.98
C ARG A 72 -7.52 -11.44 0.96
N THR A 73 -8.46 -11.61 0.03
CA THR A 73 -9.25 -12.83 -0.10
C THR A 73 -8.39 -13.97 -0.63
N GLN A 74 -7.55 -13.69 -1.62
CA GLN A 74 -6.56 -14.64 -2.14
C GLN A 74 -5.56 -15.06 -1.05
N MET A 75 -4.97 -14.11 -0.32
CA MET A 75 -4.10 -14.42 0.83
C MET A 75 -4.80 -15.31 1.86
N SER A 76 -6.08 -15.05 2.15
CA SER A 76 -6.84 -15.86 3.11
C SER A 76 -7.20 -17.25 2.60
N GLN A 77 -7.42 -17.41 1.29
CA GLN A 77 -7.67 -18.71 0.66
C GLN A 77 -6.38 -19.53 0.59
N GLU A 78 -5.28 -18.92 0.14
CA GLU A 78 -3.97 -19.57 0.05
C GLU A 78 -3.45 -20.00 1.43
N ALA A 79 -3.64 -19.19 2.47
CA ALA A 79 -3.29 -19.57 3.85
C ALA A 79 -4.06 -20.79 4.37
N LYS A 80 -5.23 -21.11 3.80
CA LYS A 80 -6.03 -22.29 4.18
C LYS A 80 -5.70 -23.52 3.35
N THR A 81 -5.20 -23.35 2.13
CA THR A 81 -4.98 -24.44 1.17
C THR A 81 -3.52 -24.82 0.96
N SER A 82 -2.58 -23.94 1.33
CA SER A 82 -1.17 -24.07 0.98
C SER A 82 -0.30 -24.49 2.16
N ASN A 83 0.65 -25.41 1.90
CA ASN A 83 1.75 -25.76 2.82
C ASN A 83 2.95 -24.79 2.73
N LYS A 84 2.80 -23.63 2.08
CA LYS A 84 3.87 -22.61 2.00
C LYS A 84 4.07 -21.93 3.36
N VAL A 85 5.30 -21.50 3.62
CA VAL A 85 5.65 -20.75 4.84
C VAL A 85 4.95 -19.39 4.82
N THR A 86 4.48 -18.92 5.98
CA THR A 86 3.67 -17.70 6.14
C THR A 86 4.27 -16.46 5.45
N HIS A 87 5.60 -16.33 5.42
CA HIS A 87 6.30 -15.24 4.74
C HIS A 87 6.02 -15.19 3.24
N ASP A 88 5.93 -16.34 2.56
CA ASP A 88 5.74 -16.39 1.11
C ASP A 88 4.32 -16.01 0.71
N ILE A 89 3.33 -16.35 1.56
CA ILE A 89 1.93 -15.98 1.36
C ILE A 89 1.75 -14.46 1.50
N VAL A 90 2.43 -13.85 2.48
CA VAL A 90 2.42 -12.39 2.67
C VAL A 90 3.13 -11.67 1.52
N ALA A 91 4.26 -12.20 1.03
CA ALA A 91 5.01 -11.60 -0.06
C ALA A 91 4.19 -11.52 -1.37
N VAL A 92 3.43 -12.57 -1.69
CA VAL A 92 2.54 -12.58 -2.87
C VAL A 92 1.46 -11.50 -2.77
N GLY A 93 0.77 -11.39 -1.63
CA GLY A 93 -0.28 -10.38 -1.47
C GLY A 93 0.23 -8.94 -1.40
N VAL A 94 1.42 -8.70 -0.82
CA VAL A 94 2.03 -7.36 -0.73
C VAL A 94 2.60 -6.88 -2.07
N SER A 95 3.02 -7.79 -2.95
CA SER A 95 3.56 -7.47 -4.28
C SER A 95 2.54 -6.77 -5.19
N HIS A 96 1.24 -7.03 -5.02
CA HIS A 96 0.17 -6.38 -5.80
C HIS A 96 -0.22 -5.00 -5.24
N ILE A 97 0.23 -4.65 -4.04
CA ILE A 97 -0.18 -3.44 -3.32
C ILE A 97 0.95 -2.40 -3.26
N THR A 98 2.19 -2.83 -2.99
CA THR A 98 3.32 -1.93 -2.77
C THR A 98 4.12 -1.76 -4.05
N ASN A 99 3.62 -0.91 -4.95
CA ASN A 99 4.45 -0.44 -6.05
C ASN A 99 5.36 0.69 -5.56
N ASN A 100 6.43 0.29 -4.86
CA ASN A 100 7.52 1.16 -4.38
C ASN A 100 8.10 2.05 -5.51
N VAL A 101 7.99 1.62 -6.77
CA VAL A 101 8.39 2.41 -7.95
C VAL A 101 7.37 3.50 -8.26
N ILE A 102 6.07 3.20 -8.23
CA ILE A 102 5.01 4.20 -8.41
C ILE A 102 4.99 5.20 -7.27
N GLU A 103 5.13 4.77 -6.02
CA GLU A 103 5.22 5.70 -4.87
C GLU A 103 6.45 6.60 -4.98
N GLY A 104 7.60 6.03 -5.39
CA GLY A 104 8.81 6.79 -5.67
C GLY A 104 8.62 7.83 -6.79
N TRP A 105 7.89 7.47 -7.85
CA TRP A 105 7.56 8.38 -8.95
C TRP A 105 6.59 9.47 -8.51
N ASN A 106 5.49 9.11 -7.84
CA ASN A 106 4.48 10.04 -7.32
C ASN A 106 5.08 11.05 -6.34
N ASN A 107 5.94 10.61 -5.41
CA ASN A 107 6.60 11.50 -4.46
C ASN A 107 7.56 12.49 -5.15
N ARG A 108 8.29 12.03 -6.16
CA ARG A 108 9.19 12.88 -6.97
C ARG A 108 8.40 13.87 -7.83
N PHE A 109 7.26 13.46 -8.37
CA PHE A 109 6.36 14.32 -9.13
C PHE A 109 5.70 15.37 -8.24
N ALA A 110 5.19 15.00 -7.06
CA ALA A 110 4.60 15.92 -6.10
C ALA A 110 5.59 17.01 -5.67
N SER A 111 6.83 16.64 -5.33
CA SER A 111 7.92 17.58 -5.01
C SER A 111 8.22 18.58 -6.14
N LEU A 112 7.84 18.26 -7.37
CA LEU A 112 8.06 19.10 -8.52
C LEU A 112 6.98 20.14 -8.73
N VAL A 113 5.74 19.68 -8.64
CA VAL A 113 4.56 20.53 -8.84
C VAL A 113 4.42 21.50 -7.65
N ASP A 114 4.93 21.10 -6.48
CA ASP A 114 5.02 21.92 -5.27
C ASP A 114 6.15 22.98 -5.31
N CYS A 115 6.73 23.27 -6.47
CA CYS A 115 7.71 24.35 -6.58
C CYS A 115 7.03 25.71 -6.80
N ALA A 116 7.50 26.74 -6.10
CA ALA A 116 6.92 28.10 -6.07
C ALA A 116 6.59 28.69 -7.46
N HIS A 117 7.34 28.29 -8.50
CA HIS A 117 7.00 28.57 -9.89
C HIS A 117 7.30 27.35 -10.77
N SER A 118 6.30 26.48 -10.91
CA SER A 118 6.29 25.45 -11.94
C SER A 118 6.15 26.12 -13.30
N ASN A 119 7.14 25.94 -14.17
CA ASN A 119 7.07 26.40 -15.55
C ASN A 119 7.27 25.21 -16.49
N ILE A 120 6.70 25.31 -17.69
CA ILE A 120 6.71 24.24 -18.69
C ILE A 120 8.13 23.74 -18.99
N TRP A 121 9.14 24.60 -18.89
CA TRP A 121 10.54 24.24 -19.11
C TRP A 121 11.12 23.33 -18.01
N LYS A 122 10.78 23.58 -16.74
CA LYS A 122 11.13 22.67 -15.65
C LYS A 122 10.51 21.30 -15.87
N PHE A 123 9.21 21.27 -16.22
CA PHE A 123 8.48 20.04 -16.55
C PHE A 123 9.16 19.25 -17.68
N LEU A 124 9.43 19.89 -18.82
CA LEU A 124 10.11 19.26 -19.96
C LEU A 124 11.50 18.71 -19.61
N ARG A 125 12.27 19.42 -18.77
CA ARG A 125 13.59 18.94 -18.34
C ARG A 125 13.51 17.65 -17.53
N LEU A 126 12.45 17.46 -16.76
CA LEU A 126 12.30 16.25 -15.95
C LEU A 126 11.76 15.10 -16.76
N LEU A 127 10.82 15.34 -17.67
CA LEU A 127 10.39 14.31 -18.60
C LEU A 127 11.59 13.73 -19.35
N LYS A 128 12.51 14.59 -19.82
CA LYS A 128 13.78 14.15 -20.40
C LYS A 128 14.65 13.35 -19.44
N LYS A 129 14.70 13.73 -18.15
CA LYS A 129 15.47 13.01 -17.13
C LYS A 129 14.86 11.65 -16.80
N GLU A 130 13.54 11.55 -16.71
CA GLU A 130 12.83 10.27 -16.51
C GLU A 130 13.05 9.35 -17.70
N GLN A 131 12.86 9.86 -18.92
CA GLN A 131 13.11 9.10 -20.14
C GLN A 131 14.54 8.53 -20.14
N SER A 132 15.54 9.35 -19.83
CA SER A 132 16.93 8.91 -19.75
C SER A 132 17.16 7.81 -18.68
N MET A 133 16.49 7.90 -17.53
CA MET A 133 16.61 6.86 -16.50
C MET A 133 15.94 5.54 -16.91
N VAL A 134 14.78 5.62 -17.56
CA VAL A 134 14.06 4.45 -18.07
C VAL A 134 14.85 3.76 -19.18
N GLU A 135 15.38 4.53 -20.14
CA GLU A 135 16.24 4.02 -21.21
C GLU A 135 17.50 3.34 -20.65
N ALA A 136 18.14 3.95 -19.64
CA ALA A 136 19.30 3.35 -18.98
C ALA A 136 18.96 2.06 -18.22
N GLU A 137 17.74 1.93 -17.67
CA GLU A 137 17.26 0.69 -17.04
C GLU A 137 16.97 -0.40 -18.07
N LEU A 138 16.37 -0.03 -19.20
CA LEU A 138 16.08 -0.95 -20.30
C LEU A 138 17.37 -1.55 -20.88
N ILE A 139 18.36 -0.69 -21.20
CA ILE A 139 19.67 -1.12 -21.70
C ILE A 139 20.37 -2.06 -20.71
N GLN A 140 20.24 -1.81 -19.41
CA GLN A 140 20.82 -2.67 -18.38
C GLN A 140 20.11 -4.01 -18.25
N ALA A 141 18.79 -4.02 -18.40
CA ALA A 141 18.00 -5.24 -18.45
C ALA A 141 18.39 -6.11 -19.65
N GLU A 142 18.60 -5.49 -20.82
CA GLU A 142 19.03 -6.17 -22.05
C GLU A 142 20.47 -6.71 -21.98
N THR A 143 21.38 -5.98 -21.34
CA THR A 143 22.81 -6.36 -21.26
C THR A 143 23.13 -7.34 -20.14
N GLY A 144 22.19 -7.61 -19.22
CA GLY A 144 22.39 -8.52 -18.08
C GLY A 144 23.42 -8.04 -17.04
N VAL A 145 24.01 -6.85 -17.22
CA VAL A 145 24.99 -6.27 -16.30
C VAL A 145 24.22 -5.72 -15.10
N ARG A 146 24.42 -6.34 -13.93
CA ARG A 146 23.82 -5.87 -12.68
C ARG A 146 24.38 -4.50 -12.29
N ARG A 147 23.50 -3.55 -11.92
CA ARG A 147 23.93 -2.30 -11.28
C ARG A 147 24.76 -2.63 -10.02
N PRO A 148 25.93 -2.00 -9.81
CA PRO A 148 26.55 -2.02 -8.51
C PRO A 148 25.56 -1.43 -7.49
N LYS A 149 25.37 -2.11 -6.36
CA LYS A 149 24.51 -1.62 -5.29
C LYS A 149 24.96 -0.19 -4.94
N ARG A 150 24.02 0.75 -4.82
CA ARG A 150 24.32 2.11 -4.34
C ARG A 150 25.14 1.99 -3.06
N LEU A 151 26.38 2.48 -3.11
CA LEU A 151 27.20 2.63 -1.91
C LEU A 151 26.41 3.51 -0.95
N VAL A 152 26.21 3.02 0.28
CA VAL A 152 25.62 3.81 1.37
C VAL A 152 26.35 5.16 1.39
N THR A 153 25.62 6.23 1.13
CA THR A 153 26.23 7.56 1.02
C THR A 153 26.83 7.92 2.37
N GLU A 154 27.96 8.63 2.40
CA GLU A 154 28.61 9.05 3.65
C GLU A 154 27.66 9.78 4.61
N ARG A 155 26.63 10.44 4.05
CA ARG A 155 25.55 11.07 4.81
C ARG A 155 24.69 10.08 5.62
N GLN A 156 24.41 8.90 5.06
CA GLN A 156 23.66 7.84 5.74
C GLN A 156 24.52 7.19 6.83
N LYS A 157 25.81 6.96 6.58
CA LYS A 157 26.76 6.46 7.61
C LYS A 157 26.86 7.43 8.79
N LYS A 158 27.06 8.73 8.52
CA LYS A 158 27.11 9.77 9.57
C LYS A 158 25.81 9.84 10.38
N ARG A 159 24.66 9.68 9.74
CA ARG A 159 23.37 9.68 10.44
C ARG A 159 23.20 8.47 11.36
N ILE A 160 23.62 7.28 10.93
CA ILE A 160 23.62 6.08 11.78
C ILE A 160 24.57 6.26 12.97
N MET A 161 25.77 6.80 12.73
CA MET A 161 26.74 7.08 13.79
C MET A 161 26.20 8.06 14.83
N ASN A 162 25.56 9.16 14.43
CA ASN A 162 24.98 10.11 15.37
C ASN A 162 23.87 9.48 16.23
N ILE A 163 23.03 8.60 15.66
CA ILE A 163 21.97 7.92 16.41
C ILE A 163 22.57 6.96 17.44
N LEU A 164 23.64 6.25 17.08
CA LEU A 164 24.35 5.37 18.01
C LEU A 164 25.03 6.16 19.14
N ASP A 165 25.57 7.33 18.82
CA ASP A 165 26.22 8.21 19.78
C ASP A 165 25.19 8.79 20.79
N GLU A 166 24.03 9.25 20.31
CA GLU A 166 22.90 9.70 21.14
C GLU A 166 22.30 8.60 22.03
N GLN A 167 22.31 7.34 21.58
CA GLN A 167 21.85 6.21 22.39
C GLN A 167 22.87 5.76 23.44
N SER A 168 24.15 6.01 23.21
CA SER A 168 25.21 5.70 24.18
C SER A 168 25.19 6.65 25.38
N THR A 169 24.97 7.95 25.13
CA THR A 169 24.89 8.99 26.15
C THR A 169 23.63 8.82 27.01
N THR A 170 22.48 8.59 26.38
CA THR A 170 21.21 8.39 27.09
C THR A 170 21.16 7.12 27.96
N ASN A 171 21.95 6.09 27.64
CA ASN A 171 22.08 4.92 28.52
C ASN A 171 23.03 5.16 29.69
N LEU A 172 24.14 5.88 29.48
CA LEU A 172 25.08 6.22 30.55
C LEU A 172 24.42 7.14 31.59
N ASP A 173 23.64 8.13 31.16
CA ASP A 173 22.90 9.03 32.04
C ASP A 173 21.87 8.30 32.91
N LYS A 174 21.20 7.29 32.35
CA LYS A 174 20.27 6.43 33.10
C LYS A 174 20.98 5.59 34.14
N VAL A 175 22.16 5.04 33.81
CA VAL A 175 22.97 4.24 34.74
C VAL A 175 23.51 5.12 35.88
N LEU A 176 23.99 6.34 35.57
CA LEU A 176 24.43 7.30 36.58
C LEU A 176 23.28 7.75 37.50
N ALA A 177 22.09 8.01 36.94
CA ALA A 177 20.91 8.36 37.72
C ALA A 177 20.50 7.22 38.68
N LEU A 178 20.58 5.96 38.24
CA LEU A 178 20.33 4.79 39.08
C LEU A 178 21.39 4.64 40.18
N ALA A 179 22.67 4.81 39.85
CA ALA A 179 23.77 4.71 40.82
C ALA A 179 23.67 5.77 41.94
N ASN A 180 23.31 7.01 41.59
CA ASN A 180 23.12 8.08 42.57
C ASN A 180 21.92 7.83 43.49
N ASN A 181 20.82 7.27 42.97
CA ASN A 181 19.66 6.93 43.79
C ASN A 181 19.93 5.77 44.78
N ILE A 182 20.72 4.77 44.38
CA ILE A 182 21.11 3.66 45.27
C ILE A 182 22.02 4.16 46.39
N SER A 183 22.93 5.09 46.08
CA SER A 183 23.87 5.67 47.07
C SER A 183 23.17 6.55 48.12
N LEU A 184 22.02 7.14 47.80
CA LEU A 184 21.22 7.96 48.73
C LEU A 184 20.26 7.14 49.62
N GLN A 185 19.99 5.88 49.29
CA GLN A 185 19.15 4.96 50.10
C GLN A 185 19.97 4.12 51.11
N SER A 186 21.29 4.20 51.05
CA SER A 186 22.22 3.43 51.87
C SER A 186 22.96 4.27 52.93
N ALA A 187 22.50 5.50 53.18
CA ALA A 187 22.89 6.39 54.29
C ALA A 187 21.69 6.64 55.22
#